data_AF-A0A9E2G3N5-F1
#
_entry.id   AF-A0A9E2G3N5-F1
#
_cell.length_a   1.000
_cell.length_b   1.000
_cell.length_c   1.000
_cell.angle_alpha   90.00
_cell.angle_beta   90.00
_cell.angle_gamma   90.00
#
_symmetry.space_group_name_H-M   'P 1'
#
loop_
_entity.id
_entity.type
_entity.pdbx_description
1 polymer ?
#
loop_
_entity_poly.entity_id
_entity_poly.type
_entity_poly.pdbx_seq_one_letter_code
_entity_poly.pdbx_strand_id
1 'polypeptide(L)'
;MSGLLFALALFSTPTDSENFLQLLGQAEAGGRLTALQRLELQETAVKNPSALPPQWRAALAAHPLRPEASTAILVDTFQERMHLGFRGLYTYPAELPNLLDSETFPIRVYYDDPSVQSLALSVLAAAENSWQVQILDWGWYAPPLDTDEGRYRLYVTTSGMGGGGYTAPLGTWPETAWDDCVSYIVIDRSNDGQSVGAVVAHELNHAMQAAMDCMEPSAFWENSASYMMLAVYPGSIWYVRYFLESFQVAPQWSVSDGNQNSSYWYGGFIWPYFLVSQYGESWTDAIWLREVWERSMQSSNFTSNLPHYMTSIDNQLTESGDGDLVSAFHAFCRARFFLDDRTHATYSVLPQAELLAPTPTLTANLFNDTTEQEYLPPEASWPKPYGVNYLILENPADYARNTTLEVVTTNDAPWHFQLITLSGDPEILEWDSTGQRTVFSFDPHPGVNQLLIIEHLGAATFHPNMLPAQGTEYKLYLRPTIGLPKITSVSPGSVYDGTEVTINLYGQNFFEDCSVAFFPAQDIEILEVTGSTEVNLKVKIRIARGALLGEYGVSVTNADGGSSRFDEAFTIVKNPSEPASDGCSCSQRSSRPAGLPWLLAPLLFFVLRRRLIP
;
A
#
# COMPACT_ATOMS: atom_id res chain seq x y z
N MET A 1 12.51 -12.30 28.26
CA MET A 1 12.84 -10.92 28.70
C MET A 1 13.93 -10.28 27.85
N SER A 2 14.96 -11.01 27.39
CA SER A 2 16.07 -10.43 26.60
C SER A 2 15.63 -9.73 25.30
N GLY A 3 14.62 -10.25 24.58
CA GLY A 3 14.06 -9.60 23.38
C GLY A 3 13.45 -8.20 23.60
N LEU A 4 13.29 -7.75 24.85
CA LEU A 4 12.85 -6.40 25.15
C LEU A 4 13.96 -5.34 25.02
N LEU A 5 15.24 -5.74 24.93
CA LEU A 5 16.36 -4.82 24.72
C LEU A 5 16.53 -4.44 23.24
N PHE A 6 16.15 -5.32 22.31
CA PHE A 6 16.00 -4.99 20.89
C PHE A 6 14.90 -3.93 20.70
N ALA A 7 13.78 -4.08 21.42
CA ALA A 7 12.60 -3.22 21.35
C ALA A 7 12.75 -1.78 21.87
N LEU A 8 13.94 -1.36 22.31
CA LEU A 8 14.20 0.02 22.80
C LEU A 8 15.04 0.88 21.85
N ALA A 9 15.57 0.32 20.76
CA ALA A 9 16.37 1.07 19.78
C ALA A 9 15.53 1.68 18.62
N LEU A 10 14.28 1.26 18.44
CA LEU A 10 13.54 1.38 17.18
C LEU A 10 12.37 2.40 17.18
N PHE A 11 12.21 3.19 18.25
CA PHE A 11 11.30 4.34 18.25
C PHE A 11 11.91 5.62 17.68
N SER A 12 13.06 5.53 17.01
CA SER A 12 13.47 6.55 16.05
C SER A 12 12.59 6.47 14.81
N THR A 13 11.75 7.49 14.62
CA THR A 13 11.42 7.97 13.27
C THR A 13 12.71 8.11 12.44
N PRO A 14 12.65 8.08 11.10
CA PRO A 14 13.80 8.51 10.29
C PRO A 14 14.15 9.95 10.70
N THR A 15 15.22 10.08 11.46
CA THR A 15 15.72 11.34 11.99
C THR A 15 16.90 11.73 11.13
N ASP A 16 16.98 13.00 10.74
CA ASP A 16 18.05 13.53 9.88
C ASP A 16 19.42 13.62 10.58
N SER A 17 19.64 12.80 11.61
CA SER A 17 20.95 12.54 12.19
C SER A 17 21.79 11.70 11.22
N GLU A 18 22.83 12.33 10.67
CA GLU A 18 23.78 11.70 9.75
C GLU A 18 24.29 10.35 10.30
N ASN A 19 24.18 9.28 9.53
CA ASN A 19 24.75 7.98 9.91
C ASN A 19 26.24 7.88 9.50
N PHE A 20 26.95 6.88 10.04
CA PHE A 20 28.38 6.71 9.75
C PHE A 20 28.71 6.51 8.25
N LEU A 21 27.82 5.86 7.48
CA LEU A 21 28.01 5.68 6.03
C LEU A 21 27.88 7.02 5.29
N GLN A 22 26.92 7.86 5.67
CA GLN A 22 26.77 9.23 5.16
C GLN A 22 27.98 10.10 5.50
N LEU A 23 28.48 10.05 6.74
CA LEU A 23 29.68 10.79 7.16
C LEU A 23 30.93 10.37 6.36
N LEU A 24 31.03 9.09 5.98
CA LEU A 24 32.06 8.56 5.08
C LEU A 24 31.86 9.02 3.62
N GLY A 25 30.63 8.98 3.10
CA GLY A 25 30.28 9.50 1.76
C GLY A 25 30.56 11.00 1.60
N GLN A 26 30.19 11.82 2.58
CA GLN A 26 30.53 13.24 2.63
C GLN A 26 32.04 13.49 2.73
N ALA A 27 32.80 12.56 3.32
CA ALA A 27 34.25 12.65 3.39
C ALA A 27 34.91 12.34 2.05
N GLU A 28 34.38 11.40 1.27
CA GLU A 28 34.78 11.22 -0.13
C GLU A 28 34.39 12.44 -0.98
N ALA A 29 33.13 12.87 -0.96
CA ALA A 29 32.65 14.00 -1.77
C ALA A 29 33.39 15.32 -1.45
N GLY A 30 33.85 15.48 -0.20
CA GLY A 30 34.71 16.58 0.24
C GLY A 30 36.22 16.38 0.01
N GLY A 31 36.64 15.33 -0.70
CA GLY A 31 38.04 15.04 -1.03
C GLY A 31 38.93 14.65 0.17
N ARG A 32 38.33 14.28 1.31
CA ARG A 32 39.03 13.81 2.53
C ARG A 32 39.32 12.31 2.51
N LEU A 33 38.59 11.56 1.68
CA LEU A 33 38.80 10.14 1.38
C LEU A 33 38.80 9.94 -0.14
N THR A 34 39.40 8.85 -0.60
CA THR A 34 39.12 8.24 -1.90
C THR A 34 38.07 7.14 -1.76
N ALA A 35 37.39 6.75 -2.85
CA ALA A 35 36.44 5.63 -2.87
C ALA A 35 36.98 4.37 -2.15
N LEU A 36 38.19 3.93 -2.52
CA LEU A 36 38.82 2.76 -1.90
C LEU A 36 38.96 2.90 -0.38
N GLN A 37 39.41 4.07 0.10
CA GLN A 37 39.53 4.33 1.54
C GLN A 37 38.16 4.42 2.24
N ARG A 38 37.11 4.86 1.55
CA ARG A 38 35.74 4.83 2.08
C ARG A 38 35.26 3.39 2.27
N LEU A 39 35.38 2.57 1.22
CA LEU A 39 35.00 1.16 1.22
C LEU A 39 35.77 0.38 2.30
N GLU A 40 37.09 0.60 2.40
CA GLU A 40 37.93 0.03 3.47
C GLU A 40 37.45 0.42 4.88
N LEU A 41 36.99 1.66 5.09
CA LEU A 41 36.45 2.12 6.38
C LEU A 41 35.05 1.57 6.66
N GLN A 42 34.21 1.35 5.64
CA GLN A 42 32.91 0.69 5.77
C GLN A 42 33.09 -0.78 6.19
N GLU A 43 33.92 -1.54 5.46
CA GLU A 43 34.22 -2.93 5.83
C GLU A 43 34.88 -3.02 7.20
N THR A 44 35.81 -2.12 7.54
CA THR A 44 36.44 -2.10 8.87
C THR A 44 35.43 -1.81 9.97
N ALA A 45 34.45 -0.93 9.74
CA ALA A 45 33.43 -0.60 10.74
C ALA A 45 32.50 -1.78 11.10
N VAL A 46 32.25 -2.69 10.15
CA VAL A 46 31.51 -3.93 10.40
C VAL A 46 32.45 -5.03 10.91
N LYS A 47 33.48 -5.39 10.13
CA LYS A 47 34.33 -6.58 10.37
C LYS A 47 35.26 -6.42 11.57
N ASN A 48 35.74 -5.21 11.88
CA ASN A 48 36.61 -4.93 13.03
C ASN A 48 36.59 -3.44 13.45
N PRO A 49 35.49 -2.94 14.08
CA PRO A 49 35.38 -1.53 14.46
C PRO A 49 36.48 -1.05 15.41
N SER A 50 37.15 -1.96 16.12
CA SER A 50 38.30 -1.63 16.95
C SER A 50 39.50 -1.13 16.13
N ALA A 51 39.68 -1.61 14.90
CA ALA A 51 40.79 -1.24 14.01
C ALA A 51 40.63 0.14 13.33
N LEU A 52 39.43 0.74 13.37
CA LEU A 52 39.19 2.06 12.78
C LEU A 52 40.18 3.13 13.28
N PRO A 53 40.68 4.04 12.42
CA PRO A 53 41.47 5.20 12.85
C PRO A 53 40.71 6.03 13.90
N PRO A 54 41.39 6.68 14.88
CA PRO A 54 40.74 7.24 16.06
C PRO A 54 39.56 8.19 15.78
N GLN A 55 39.66 9.01 14.73
CA GLN A 55 38.59 9.90 14.28
C GLN A 55 37.33 9.15 13.79
N TRP A 56 37.51 8.03 13.08
CA TRP A 56 36.42 7.22 12.54
C TRP A 56 35.85 6.30 13.62
N ARG A 57 36.68 5.79 14.53
CA ARG A 57 36.20 5.07 15.73
C ARG A 57 35.35 5.97 16.62
N ALA A 58 35.72 7.24 16.77
CA ALA A 58 34.92 8.24 17.49
C ALA A 58 33.61 8.59 16.76
N ALA A 59 33.65 8.73 15.42
CA ALA A 59 32.45 8.95 14.62
C ALA A 59 31.47 7.77 14.71
N LEU A 60 31.94 6.53 14.57
CA LEU A 60 31.12 5.31 14.74
C LEU A 60 30.54 5.19 16.16
N ALA A 61 31.30 5.58 17.19
CA ALA A 61 30.81 5.55 18.58
C ALA A 61 29.74 6.63 18.87
N ALA A 62 29.65 7.69 18.06
CA ALA A 62 28.61 8.71 18.15
C ALA A 62 27.43 8.45 17.19
N HIS A 63 27.68 7.78 16.07
CA HIS A 63 26.74 7.46 15.00
C HIS A 63 26.87 5.96 14.65
N PRO A 64 26.40 5.04 15.51
CA PRO A 64 26.60 3.60 15.30
C PRO A 64 25.91 3.13 14.01
N LEU A 65 26.53 2.15 13.35
CA LEU A 65 25.86 1.39 12.29
C LEU A 65 24.70 0.61 12.90
N ARG A 66 23.62 0.44 12.13
CA ARG A 66 22.56 -0.50 12.47
C ARG A 66 23.12 -1.92 12.42
N PRO A 67 23.13 -2.68 13.53
CA PRO A 67 23.79 -3.97 13.57
C PRO A 67 23.21 -4.96 12.57
N GLU A 68 21.87 -4.98 12.45
CA GLU A 68 21.14 -5.84 11.51
C GLU A 68 21.70 -5.75 10.09
N ALA A 69 21.89 -4.54 9.55
CA ALA A 69 22.30 -4.28 8.17
C ALA A 69 23.76 -4.67 7.83
N SER A 70 24.42 -5.46 8.65
CA SER A 70 25.82 -5.85 8.47
C SER A 70 26.05 -6.64 7.17
N THR A 71 25.13 -7.53 6.78
CA THR A 71 25.21 -8.24 5.48
C THR A 71 25.07 -7.26 4.32
N ALA A 72 23.96 -6.53 4.22
CA ALA A 72 23.76 -5.52 3.17
C ALA A 72 24.92 -4.52 3.06
N ILE A 73 25.44 -3.98 4.17
CA ILE A 73 26.60 -3.06 4.14
C ILE A 73 27.80 -3.72 3.46
N LEU A 74 28.08 -4.99 3.72
CA LEU A 74 29.21 -5.71 3.13
C LEU A 74 28.95 -6.14 1.68
N VAL A 75 27.72 -6.47 1.31
CA VAL A 75 27.29 -6.76 -0.07
C VAL A 75 27.36 -5.51 -0.92
N ASP A 76 26.73 -4.41 -0.51
CA ASP A 76 26.78 -3.11 -1.22
C ASP A 76 28.23 -2.61 -1.37
N THR A 77 29.04 -2.74 -0.31
CA THR A 77 30.47 -2.35 -0.33
C THR A 77 31.29 -3.26 -1.26
N PHE A 78 30.94 -4.54 -1.40
CA PHE A 78 31.55 -5.44 -2.38
C PHE A 78 31.14 -5.11 -3.81
N GLN A 79 29.84 -4.91 -4.06
CA GLN A 79 29.30 -4.53 -5.37
C GLN A 79 29.92 -3.22 -5.87
N GLU A 80 30.02 -2.20 -5.03
CA GLU A 80 30.64 -0.92 -5.40
C GLU A 80 32.17 -1.07 -5.61
N ARG A 81 32.85 -1.85 -4.76
CA ARG A 81 34.27 -2.20 -4.92
C ARG A 81 34.53 -2.83 -6.29
N MET A 82 33.66 -3.74 -6.74
CA MET A 82 33.77 -4.41 -8.04
C MET A 82 33.43 -3.48 -9.22
N HIS A 83 32.33 -2.72 -9.17
CA HIS A 83 31.97 -1.72 -10.19
C HIS A 83 33.08 -0.69 -10.43
N LEU A 84 33.81 -0.29 -9.37
CA LEU A 84 34.94 0.65 -9.46
C LEU A 84 36.25 0.00 -9.95
N GLY A 85 36.24 -1.30 -10.30
CA GLY A 85 37.39 -2.03 -10.79
C GLY A 85 38.47 -2.32 -9.73
N PHE A 86 38.12 -2.22 -8.44
CA PHE A 86 39.02 -2.65 -7.37
C PHE A 86 38.96 -4.17 -7.20
N ARG A 87 40.00 -4.75 -6.60
CA ARG A 87 40.03 -6.19 -6.30
C ARG A 87 39.24 -6.51 -5.03
N GLY A 88 38.62 -7.69 -5.01
CA GLY A 88 38.23 -8.36 -3.78
C GLY A 88 39.40 -8.57 -2.82
N LEU A 89 39.11 -8.72 -1.53
CA LEU A 89 40.10 -8.74 -0.45
C LEU A 89 40.57 -10.16 -0.08
N TYR A 90 39.81 -11.21 -0.41
CA TYR A 90 40.15 -12.63 -0.16
C TYR A 90 40.73 -12.91 1.25
N THR A 91 40.24 -12.18 2.27
CA THR A 91 40.78 -12.20 3.63
C THR A 91 39.72 -12.72 4.60
N TYR A 92 39.80 -14.02 4.89
CA TYR A 92 39.04 -14.66 5.97
C TYR A 92 39.40 -14.08 7.35
N PRO A 93 38.48 -14.09 8.33
CA PRO A 93 38.84 -13.90 9.72
C PRO A 93 39.86 -14.94 10.18
N ALA A 94 40.76 -14.53 11.07
CA ALA A 94 41.73 -15.44 11.67
C ALA A 94 41.04 -16.63 12.36
N GLU A 95 41.64 -17.82 12.26
CA GLU A 95 41.12 -19.02 12.91
C GLU A 95 40.99 -18.81 14.42
N LEU A 96 39.81 -19.15 14.96
CA LEU A 96 39.54 -19.06 16.40
C LEU A 96 40.10 -20.31 17.10
N PRO A 97 40.47 -20.23 18.39
CA PRO A 97 41.18 -21.30 19.10
C PRO A 97 40.42 -22.63 19.25
N ASN A 98 39.14 -22.68 18.87
CA ASN A 98 38.33 -23.89 18.86
C ASN A 98 37.56 -23.99 17.53
N LEU A 99 37.28 -25.22 17.08
CA LEU A 99 36.45 -25.49 15.90
C LEU A 99 35.58 -26.73 16.10
N LEU A 100 34.49 -26.81 15.34
CA LEU A 100 33.65 -27.99 15.12
C LEU A 100 33.54 -28.23 13.62
N ASP A 101 33.73 -29.46 13.16
CA ASP A 101 33.52 -29.87 11.78
C ASP A 101 32.25 -30.73 11.68
N SER A 102 31.42 -30.51 10.66
CA SER A 102 30.33 -31.45 10.35
C SER A 102 30.90 -32.77 9.84
N GLU A 103 30.33 -33.89 10.32
CA GLU A 103 30.64 -35.24 9.81
C GLU A 103 29.92 -35.54 8.48
N THR A 104 28.90 -34.76 8.11
CA THR A 104 28.01 -35.02 6.97
C THR A 104 28.23 -34.05 5.80
N PHE A 105 28.48 -32.77 6.10
CA PHE A 105 28.53 -31.68 5.13
C PHE A 105 29.88 -30.94 5.18
N PRO A 106 30.29 -30.19 4.14
CA PRO A 106 31.55 -29.44 4.11
C PRO A 106 31.44 -28.13 4.92
N ILE A 107 31.10 -28.24 6.20
CA ILE A 107 30.83 -27.11 7.11
C ILE A 107 31.87 -27.11 8.24
N ARG A 108 32.42 -25.95 8.58
CA ARG A 108 33.26 -25.71 9.77
C ARG A 108 32.72 -24.54 10.58
N VAL A 109 32.58 -24.73 11.88
CA VAL A 109 32.20 -23.68 12.85
C VAL A 109 33.38 -23.40 13.78
N TYR A 110 34.08 -22.28 13.56
CA TYR A 110 35.07 -21.75 14.49
C TYR A 110 34.39 -21.07 15.68
N TYR A 111 34.95 -21.15 16.89
CA TYR A 111 34.47 -20.39 18.05
C TYR A 111 35.58 -19.99 19.01
N ASP A 112 35.45 -18.82 19.66
CA ASP A 112 36.56 -18.16 20.35
C ASP A 112 36.73 -18.53 21.83
N ASP A 113 35.64 -18.86 22.53
CA ASP A 113 35.65 -19.17 23.97
C ASP A 113 34.88 -20.47 24.29
N PRO A 114 35.41 -21.37 25.13
CA PRO A 114 34.69 -22.59 25.54
C PRO A 114 33.29 -22.36 26.13
N SER A 115 33.01 -21.19 26.71
CA SER A 115 31.68 -20.85 27.23
C SER A 115 30.59 -20.76 26.15
N VAL A 116 30.95 -20.50 24.89
CA VAL A 116 30.01 -20.43 23.76
C VAL A 116 29.93 -21.75 22.98
N GLN A 117 30.58 -22.83 23.43
CA GLN A 117 30.55 -24.14 22.77
C GLN A 117 29.12 -24.69 22.58
N SER A 118 28.21 -24.41 23.51
CA SER A 118 26.80 -24.81 23.38
C SER A 118 26.08 -24.08 22.24
N LEU A 119 26.36 -22.79 22.05
CA LEU A 119 25.88 -22.02 20.91
C LEU A 119 26.54 -22.49 19.60
N ALA A 120 27.85 -22.79 19.61
CA ALA A 120 28.56 -23.30 18.44
C ALA A 120 28.01 -24.68 17.97
N LEU A 121 27.64 -25.56 18.90
CA LEU A 121 26.94 -26.81 18.60
C LEU A 121 25.53 -26.56 18.02
N SER A 122 24.77 -25.60 18.56
CA SER A 122 23.48 -25.18 17.99
C SER A 122 23.62 -24.59 16.58
N VAL A 123 24.65 -23.77 16.34
CA VAL A 123 24.97 -23.18 15.02
C VAL A 123 25.37 -24.27 14.03
N LEU A 124 26.18 -25.25 14.43
CA LEU A 124 26.52 -26.38 13.57
C LEU A 124 25.27 -27.17 13.17
N ALA A 125 24.46 -27.61 14.14
CA ALA A 125 23.24 -28.37 13.85
C ALA A 125 22.23 -27.57 12.99
N ALA A 126 22.13 -26.27 13.20
CA ALA A 126 21.31 -25.39 12.37
C ALA A 126 21.86 -25.22 10.95
N ALA A 127 23.18 -25.17 10.77
CA ALA A 127 23.82 -25.11 9.46
C ALA A 127 23.68 -26.45 8.72
N GLU A 128 23.80 -27.58 9.40
CA GLU A 128 23.56 -28.91 8.84
C GLU A 128 22.09 -29.08 8.40
N ASN A 129 21.13 -28.63 9.21
CA ASN A 129 19.71 -28.63 8.83
C ASN A 129 19.44 -27.71 7.64
N SER A 130 19.96 -26.48 7.64
CA SER A 130 19.79 -25.54 6.54
C SER A 130 20.48 -25.99 5.25
N TRP A 131 21.60 -26.73 5.34
CA TRP A 131 22.27 -27.33 4.19
C TRP A 131 21.45 -28.47 3.60
N GLN A 132 20.90 -29.37 4.43
CA GLN A 132 19.99 -30.41 3.93
C GLN A 132 18.77 -29.77 3.25
N VAL A 133 18.06 -28.88 3.94
CA VAL A 133 16.79 -28.34 3.46
C VAL A 133 16.96 -27.42 2.24
N GLN A 134 17.83 -26.41 2.30
CA GLN A 134 17.92 -25.43 1.21
C GLN A 134 18.74 -25.97 0.02
N ILE A 135 19.92 -26.55 0.27
CA ILE A 135 20.85 -26.95 -0.80
C ILE A 135 20.47 -28.31 -1.40
N LEU A 136 20.11 -29.30 -0.57
CA LEU A 136 19.86 -30.67 -1.06
C LEU A 136 18.38 -30.96 -1.38
N ASP A 137 17.44 -30.47 -0.55
CA ASP A 137 16.01 -30.75 -0.74
C ASP A 137 15.35 -29.71 -1.67
N TRP A 138 15.77 -28.43 -1.63
CA TRP A 138 15.26 -27.36 -2.52
C TRP A 138 16.19 -26.96 -3.66
N GLY A 139 17.43 -27.47 -3.69
CA GLY A 139 18.37 -27.31 -4.80
C GLY A 139 19.17 -26.00 -4.86
N TRP A 140 19.18 -25.17 -3.81
CA TRP A 140 19.95 -23.92 -3.79
C TRP A 140 21.45 -24.19 -3.97
N TYR A 141 22.17 -23.26 -4.61
CA TYR A 141 23.58 -23.46 -4.92
C TYR A 141 24.43 -23.47 -3.64
N ALA A 142 25.26 -24.51 -3.47
CA ALA A 142 26.16 -24.59 -2.34
C ALA A 142 27.23 -23.48 -2.39
N PRO A 143 27.57 -22.83 -1.25
CA PRO A 143 28.57 -21.77 -1.24
C PRO A 143 29.95 -22.28 -1.68
N PRO A 144 30.74 -21.45 -2.40
CA PRO A 144 32.08 -21.80 -2.83
C PRO A 144 33.00 -22.31 -1.70
N LEU A 145 33.80 -23.32 -2.03
CA LEU A 145 34.75 -23.98 -1.12
C LEU A 145 36.18 -23.67 -1.56
N ASP A 146 36.64 -22.43 -1.38
CA ASP A 146 37.99 -21.98 -1.75
C ASP A 146 39.07 -22.32 -0.70
N THR A 147 38.66 -22.88 0.45
CA THR A 147 39.51 -23.11 1.61
C THR A 147 40.35 -24.39 1.49
N ASP A 148 41.59 -24.38 2.01
CA ASP A 148 42.50 -25.54 1.98
C ASP A 148 41.90 -26.81 2.62
N GLU A 149 40.99 -26.67 3.60
CA GLU A 149 40.28 -27.80 4.22
C GLU A 149 39.04 -28.28 3.43
N GLY A 150 38.63 -27.59 2.36
CA GLY A 150 37.42 -27.90 1.60
C GLY A 150 36.12 -27.74 2.40
N ARG A 151 36.04 -26.72 3.27
CA ARG A 151 34.86 -26.44 4.12
C ARG A 151 34.46 -24.97 4.11
N TYR A 152 33.16 -24.73 4.05
CA TYR A 152 32.57 -23.41 4.25
C TYR A 152 32.66 -23.01 5.73
N ARG A 153 33.04 -21.76 6.00
CA ARG A 153 33.44 -21.30 7.34
C ARG A 153 32.40 -20.38 7.98
N LEU A 154 31.91 -20.81 9.14
CA LEU A 154 31.11 -20.01 10.07
C LEU A 154 31.98 -19.68 11.30
N TYR A 155 31.77 -18.51 11.90
CA TYR A 155 32.49 -18.05 13.08
C TYR A 155 31.52 -17.61 14.18
N VAL A 156 31.56 -18.26 15.34
CA VAL A 156 30.78 -17.87 16.54
C VAL A 156 31.67 -17.06 17.47
N THR A 157 31.47 -15.74 17.46
CA THR A 157 32.30 -14.77 18.19
C THR A 157 31.51 -13.47 18.42
N THR A 158 32.15 -12.42 18.94
CA THR A 158 31.54 -11.09 18.99
C THR A 158 31.53 -10.49 17.57
N SER A 159 30.37 -10.42 16.91
CA SER A 159 30.24 -9.66 15.65
C SER A 159 30.20 -8.15 15.92
N GLY A 160 29.82 -7.78 17.15
CA GLY A 160 29.57 -6.40 17.58
C GLY A 160 28.08 -6.07 17.63
N MET A 161 27.21 -6.97 17.18
CA MET A 161 25.78 -6.72 17.04
C MET A 161 24.97 -6.98 18.31
N GLY A 162 25.43 -7.87 19.20
CA GLY A 162 24.66 -8.27 20.39
C GLY A 162 23.50 -9.24 20.10
N GLY A 163 23.47 -9.82 18.90
CA GLY A 163 22.49 -10.77 18.39
C GLY A 163 22.55 -10.82 16.86
N GLY A 164 21.88 -11.79 16.22
CA GLY A 164 21.91 -11.94 14.75
C GLY A 164 23.25 -12.44 14.20
N GLY A 165 23.47 -12.26 12.90
CA GLY A 165 24.73 -12.61 12.23
C GLY A 165 25.06 -11.63 11.11
N TYR A 166 26.10 -11.95 10.35
CA TYR A 166 26.28 -11.40 9.02
C TYR A 166 26.98 -12.36 8.08
N THR A 167 26.73 -12.18 6.80
CA THR A 167 27.40 -12.86 5.70
C THR A 167 28.26 -11.85 4.94
N ALA A 168 29.50 -12.24 4.66
CA ALA A 168 30.52 -11.31 4.20
C ALA A 168 31.20 -11.81 2.91
N PRO A 169 30.93 -11.17 1.76
CA PRO A 169 31.71 -11.38 0.56
C PRO A 169 33.21 -11.08 0.76
N LEU A 170 34.04 -11.85 0.07
CA LEU A 170 35.50 -11.79 0.11
C LEU A 170 36.11 -11.42 -1.24
N GLY A 171 35.57 -11.99 -2.31
CA GLY A 171 36.15 -11.96 -3.66
C GLY A 171 35.26 -12.71 -4.65
N THR A 172 35.49 -12.48 -5.95
CA THR A 172 34.82 -13.20 -7.04
C THR A 172 35.21 -14.69 -7.02
N TRP A 173 34.34 -15.59 -7.48
CA TRP A 173 34.64 -17.03 -7.54
C TRP A 173 35.07 -17.46 -8.96
N PRO A 174 36.38 -17.65 -9.23
CA PRO A 174 36.91 -17.70 -10.61
C PRO A 174 36.71 -19.06 -11.33
N GLU A 175 36.05 -20.03 -10.71
CA GLU A 175 35.81 -21.36 -11.28
C GLU A 175 34.50 -21.43 -12.10
N THR A 176 33.66 -20.39 -12.07
CA THR A 176 32.49 -20.25 -12.95
C THR A 176 32.67 -19.10 -13.94
N ALA A 177 31.62 -18.79 -14.71
CA ALA A 177 31.55 -17.61 -15.57
C ALA A 177 30.59 -16.54 -15.02
N TRP A 178 30.01 -16.77 -13.84
CA TRP A 178 28.99 -15.92 -13.25
C TRP A 178 29.62 -14.78 -12.44
N ASP A 179 28.81 -13.79 -12.08
CA ASP A 179 29.21 -12.74 -11.13
C ASP A 179 29.01 -13.22 -9.68
N ASP A 180 29.47 -14.44 -9.38
CA ASP A 180 29.38 -15.11 -8.08
C ASP A 180 30.60 -14.79 -7.18
N CYS A 181 30.41 -14.94 -5.87
CA CYS A 181 31.38 -14.50 -4.87
C CYS A 181 31.56 -15.48 -3.71
N VAL A 182 32.82 -15.62 -3.26
CA VAL A 182 33.18 -16.38 -2.07
C VAL A 182 32.81 -15.57 -0.83
N SER A 183 32.26 -16.22 0.19
CA SER A 183 31.78 -15.59 1.42
C SER A 183 32.21 -16.34 2.70
N TYR A 184 31.89 -15.77 3.85
CA TYR A 184 31.89 -16.44 5.16
C TYR A 184 30.77 -15.87 6.04
N ILE A 185 30.40 -16.60 7.10
CA ILE A 185 29.36 -16.18 8.06
C ILE A 185 29.98 -15.88 9.43
N VAL A 186 29.50 -14.84 10.10
CA VAL A 186 29.69 -14.63 11.54
C VAL A 186 28.34 -14.69 12.24
N ILE A 187 28.23 -15.48 13.29
CA ILE A 187 27.06 -15.50 14.19
C ILE A 187 27.46 -14.84 15.51
N ASP A 188 26.71 -13.84 15.98
CA ASP A 188 27.05 -13.19 17.24
C ASP A 188 26.87 -14.14 18.42
N ARG A 189 27.86 -14.16 19.31
CA ARG A 189 27.87 -14.97 20.54
C ARG A 189 26.70 -14.72 21.50
N SER A 190 25.96 -13.63 21.34
CA SER A 190 24.86 -13.21 22.20
C SER A 190 23.51 -13.81 21.79
N ASN A 191 23.43 -14.49 20.64
CA ASN A 191 22.26 -15.27 20.26
C ASN A 191 21.97 -16.38 21.28
N ASP A 192 20.69 -16.66 21.51
CA ASP A 192 20.29 -17.83 22.30
C ASP A 192 20.25 -19.08 21.42
N GLY A 193 20.62 -20.23 22.00
CA GLY A 193 20.71 -21.50 21.28
C GLY A 193 19.36 -22.12 20.87
N GLN A 194 18.22 -21.47 21.11
CA GLN A 194 16.89 -21.90 20.67
C GLN A 194 16.40 -21.12 19.45
N SER A 195 16.71 -19.81 19.36
CA SER A 195 16.33 -18.96 18.22
C SER A 195 17.37 -18.92 17.09
N VAL A 196 18.64 -19.23 17.37
CA VAL A 196 19.76 -19.16 16.40
C VAL A 196 19.55 -19.97 15.12
N GLY A 197 18.67 -20.98 15.14
CA GLY A 197 18.35 -21.79 13.96
C GLY A 197 17.89 -20.94 12.77
N ALA A 198 16.95 -20.02 13.01
CA ALA A 198 16.42 -19.13 11.98
C ALA A 198 17.47 -18.13 11.46
N VAL A 199 18.34 -17.62 12.35
CA VAL A 199 19.48 -16.75 11.99
C VAL A 199 20.44 -17.50 11.07
N VAL A 200 20.77 -18.76 11.37
CA VAL A 200 21.67 -19.55 10.51
C VAL A 200 21.02 -19.92 9.18
N ALA A 201 19.70 -20.10 9.09
CA ALA A 201 19.01 -20.25 7.80
C ALA A 201 19.08 -18.99 6.93
N HIS A 202 18.97 -17.80 7.54
CA HIS A 202 19.11 -16.49 6.88
C HIS A 202 20.54 -16.29 6.35
N GLU A 203 21.55 -16.39 7.20
CA GLU A 203 22.96 -16.22 6.79
C GLU A 203 23.43 -17.28 5.80
N LEU A 204 23.00 -18.54 5.95
CA LEU A 204 23.34 -19.57 4.96
C LEU A 204 22.65 -19.29 3.62
N ASN A 205 21.44 -18.72 3.59
CA ASN A 205 20.80 -18.33 2.33
C ASN A 205 21.59 -17.21 1.64
N HIS A 206 22.09 -16.21 2.35
CA HIS A 206 23.03 -15.23 1.78
C HIS A 206 24.31 -15.86 1.21
N ALA A 207 24.80 -16.95 1.82
CA ALA A 207 25.94 -17.70 1.28
C ALA A 207 25.59 -18.44 -0.04
N MET A 208 24.32 -18.82 -0.24
CA MET A 208 23.81 -19.40 -1.49
C MET A 208 23.54 -18.32 -2.54
N GLN A 209 22.98 -17.17 -2.15
CA GLN A 209 22.83 -15.98 -3.01
C GLN A 209 24.18 -15.55 -3.59
N ALA A 210 25.22 -15.50 -2.74
CA ALA A 210 26.61 -15.27 -3.14
C ALA A 210 27.13 -16.28 -4.17
N ALA A 211 26.68 -17.53 -4.12
CA ALA A 211 27.04 -18.60 -5.04
C ALA A 211 26.27 -18.57 -6.38
N MET A 212 25.33 -17.63 -6.54
CA MET A 212 24.45 -17.51 -7.70
C MET A 212 24.65 -16.16 -8.40
N ASP A 213 24.43 -15.05 -7.71
CA ASP A 213 24.65 -13.71 -8.24
C ASP A 213 24.99 -12.70 -7.14
N CYS A 214 26.20 -12.14 -7.17
CA CYS A 214 26.67 -11.18 -6.19
C CYS A 214 26.25 -9.72 -6.50
N MET A 215 25.49 -9.46 -7.58
CA MET A 215 25.14 -8.13 -8.11
C MET A 215 23.68 -7.70 -7.89
N GLU A 216 22.81 -8.63 -7.49
CA GLU A 216 21.43 -8.33 -7.13
C GLU A 216 21.35 -7.37 -5.93
N PRO A 217 20.36 -6.44 -5.88
CA PRO A 217 20.34 -5.40 -4.86
C PRO A 217 20.09 -6.00 -3.48
N SER A 218 20.77 -5.47 -2.45
CA SER A 218 20.67 -5.96 -1.08
C SER A 218 19.23 -6.04 -0.53
N ALA A 219 18.28 -5.24 -1.04
CA ALA A 219 16.87 -5.41 -0.70
C ALA A 219 16.32 -6.83 -1.02
N PHE A 220 16.70 -7.43 -2.16
CA PHE A 220 16.23 -8.78 -2.54
C PHE A 220 16.99 -9.89 -1.81
N TRP A 221 18.29 -9.70 -1.55
CA TRP A 221 19.07 -10.54 -0.64
C TRP A 221 18.34 -10.70 0.70
N GLU A 222 18.03 -9.56 1.31
CA GLU A 222 17.44 -9.46 2.64
C GLU A 222 15.96 -9.91 2.64
N ASN A 223 15.16 -9.61 1.60
CA ASN A 223 13.80 -10.13 1.46
C ASN A 223 13.79 -11.68 1.47
N SER A 224 14.63 -12.29 0.63
CA SER A 224 14.60 -13.74 0.39
C SER A 224 15.22 -14.53 1.55
N ALA A 225 16.33 -14.05 2.13
CA ALA A 225 16.91 -14.62 3.35
C ALA A 225 15.97 -14.47 4.56
N SER A 226 15.22 -13.36 4.67
CA SER A 226 14.20 -13.18 5.72
C SER A 226 13.03 -14.16 5.57
N TYR A 227 12.56 -14.39 4.34
CA TYR A 227 11.57 -15.44 4.09
C TYR A 227 12.13 -16.84 4.44
N MET A 228 13.41 -17.08 4.19
CA MET A 228 14.06 -18.37 4.50
C MET A 228 14.06 -18.72 6.00
N MET A 229 14.01 -17.72 6.88
CA MET A 229 13.77 -17.93 8.32
C MET A 229 12.45 -18.68 8.56
N LEU A 230 11.37 -18.18 7.95
CA LEU A 230 10.02 -18.73 8.06
C LEU A 230 9.88 -20.08 7.34
N ALA A 231 10.50 -20.22 6.15
CA ALA A 231 10.42 -21.45 5.36
C ALA A 231 11.11 -22.64 6.06
N VAL A 232 12.35 -22.45 6.52
CA VAL A 232 13.14 -23.52 7.17
C VAL A 232 12.70 -23.74 8.62
N TYR A 233 12.25 -22.68 9.31
CA TYR A 233 11.78 -22.77 10.70
C TYR A 233 10.41 -22.08 10.89
N PRO A 234 9.27 -22.70 10.49
CA PRO A 234 7.94 -22.08 10.57
C PRO A 234 7.52 -21.52 11.94
N GLY A 235 8.11 -22.01 13.04
CA GLY A 235 7.93 -21.44 14.38
C GLY A 235 8.51 -20.03 14.57
N SER A 236 9.37 -19.53 13.67
CA SER A 236 9.99 -18.21 13.74
C SER A 236 9.17 -17.09 13.11
N ILE A 237 7.88 -17.31 12.77
CA ILE A 237 6.99 -16.28 12.21
C ILE A 237 6.97 -14.98 13.06
N TRP A 238 7.12 -15.11 14.37
CA TRP A 238 7.23 -13.99 15.32
C TRP A 238 8.46 -13.10 15.12
N TYR A 239 9.53 -13.64 14.52
CA TYR A 239 10.76 -12.91 14.21
C TYR A 239 10.59 -12.05 12.96
N VAL A 240 10.01 -12.60 11.88
CA VAL A 240 9.75 -11.84 10.65
C VAL A 240 8.60 -10.83 10.81
N ARG A 241 7.59 -11.15 11.63
CA ARG A 241 6.52 -10.21 12.05
C ARG A 241 7.08 -8.94 12.70
N TYR A 242 8.22 -9.02 13.39
CA TYR A 242 8.86 -7.87 14.02
C TYR A 242 9.26 -6.78 13.01
N PHE A 243 9.73 -7.18 11.84
CA PHE A 243 10.15 -6.25 10.79
C PHE A 243 9.02 -5.85 9.84
N LEU A 244 7.94 -6.63 9.79
CA LEU A 244 6.77 -6.37 8.93
C LEU A 244 6.18 -4.97 9.18
N GLU A 245 6.21 -4.47 10.42
CA GLU A 245 5.80 -3.09 10.73
C GLU A 245 6.55 -2.04 9.89
N SER A 246 7.87 -2.17 9.75
CA SER A 246 8.69 -1.23 8.96
C SER A 246 8.34 -1.23 7.47
N PHE A 247 7.87 -2.35 6.94
CA PHE A 247 7.39 -2.47 5.56
C PHE A 247 5.95 -1.95 5.41
N GLN A 248 5.10 -2.13 6.41
CA GLN A 248 3.68 -1.81 6.36
C GLN A 248 3.36 -0.35 6.72
N VAL A 249 4.24 0.37 7.41
CA VAL A 249 4.11 1.82 7.62
C VAL A 249 4.45 2.67 6.40
N ALA A 250 5.13 2.10 5.39
CA ALA A 250 5.54 2.79 4.18
C ALA A 250 5.11 2.05 2.88
N PRO A 251 3.81 1.78 2.67
CA PRO A 251 3.33 1.02 1.51
C PRO A 251 3.64 1.69 0.16
N GLN A 252 3.82 3.01 0.16
CA GLN A 252 4.19 3.83 -0.99
C GLN A 252 5.66 3.65 -1.45
N TRP A 253 6.53 3.04 -0.63
CA TRP A 253 7.87 2.66 -1.08
C TRP A 253 7.79 1.45 -2.01
N SER A 254 8.79 1.30 -2.89
CA SER A 254 8.87 0.14 -3.78
C SER A 254 9.00 -1.15 -2.98
N VAL A 255 8.47 -2.28 -3.46
CA VAL A 255 8.85 -3.60 -2.92
C VAL A 255 10.35 -3.89 -3.05
N SER A 256 11.03 -3.23 -3.99
CA SER A 256 12.50 -3.26 -4.14
C SER A 256 13.25 -2.25 -3.27
N ASP A 257 12.56 -1.45 -2.45
CA ASP A 257 13.17 -0.38 -1.64
C ASP A 257 13.79 -0.90 -0.33
N GLY A 258 14.55 -0.04 0.33
CA GLY A 258 15.33 -0.36 1.51
C GLY A 258 16.73 0.23 1.44
N ASN A 259 17.31 0.49 2.61
CA ASN A 259 18.72 0.85 2.77
C ASN A 259 19.15 0.50 4.18
N GLN A 260 20.45 0.59 4.45
CA GLN A 260 21.15 0.11 5.64
C GLN A 260 20.69 0.77 6.96
N ASN A 261 19.78 1.76 6.88
CA ASN A 261 19.24 2.52 8.00
C ASN A 261 17.78 2.12 8.33
N SER A 262 17.12 1.36 7.46
CA SER A 262 15.72 0.94 7.59
C SER A 262 15.59 -0.57 7.76
N SER A 263 14.53 -1.03 8.45
CA SER A 263 14.18 -2.45 8.47
C SER A 263 13.21 -2.85 7.35
N TYR A 264 12.95 -1.95 6.39
CA TYR A 264 11.96 -2.14 5.32
C TYR A 264 12.18 -3.45 4.54
N TRP A 265 13.41 -3.79 4.18
CA TRP A 265 13.71 -5.00 3.42
C TRP A 265 13.49 -6.31 4.20
N TYR A 266 13.63 -6.30 5.53
CA TYR A 266 13.33 -7.49 6.34
C TYR A 266 11.82 -7.72 6.42
N GLY A 267 11.03 -6.65 6.57
CA GLY A 267 9.57 -6.71 6.46
C GLY A 267 9.08 -7.04 5.04
N GLY A 268 9.89 -6.69 4.03
CA GLY A 268 9.68 -7.03 2.62
C GLY A 268 9.73 -8.52 2.30
N PHE A 269 10.08 -9.40 3.26
CA PHE A 269 9.95 -10.86 3.12
C PHE A 269 8.55 -11.31 2.67
N ILE A 270 7.52 -10.49 2.94
CA ILE A 270 6.14 -10.77 2.54
C ILE A 270 5.95 -10.79 1.01
N TRP A 271 6.83 -10.16 0.23
CA TRP A 271 6.83 -10.23 -1.23
C TRP A 271 7.25 -11.62 -1.77
N PRO A 272 8.45 -12.16 -1.48
CA PRO A 272 8.77 -13.54 -1.85
C PRO A 272 7.86 -14.56 -1.14
N TYR A 273 7.39 -14.30 0.08
CA TYR A 273 6.41 -15.17 0.73
C TYR A 273 5.09 -15.23 -0.05
N PHE A 274 4.60 -14.11 -0.57
CA PHE A 274 3.45 -14.07 -1.48
C PHE A 274 3.73 -14.84 -2.77
N LEU A 275 4.83 -14.54 -3.46
CA LEU A 275 5.16 -15.17 -4.74
C LEU A 275 5.22 -16.70 -4.62
N VAL A 276 5.97 -17.22 -3.65
CA VAL A 276 6.07 -18.67 -3.40
C VAL A 276 4.72 -19.26 -2.96
N SER A 277 3.92 -18.52 -2.19
CA SER A 277 2.58 -19.00 -1.77
C SER A 277 1.55 -19.02 -2.90
N GLN A 278 1.75 -18.28 -4.00
CA GLN A 278 0.84 -18.29 -5.15
C GLN A 278 1.32 -19.21 -6.29
N TYR A 279 2.63 -19.25 -6.52
CA TYR A 279 3.22 -19.83 -7.73
C TYR A 279 4.19 -21.00 -7.46
N GLY A 280 4.55 -21.27 -6.20
CA GLY A 280 5.31 -22.46 -5.78
C GLY A 280 4.42 -23.65 -5.42
N GLU A 281 5.01 -24.83 -5.23
CA GLU A 281 4.26 -26.04 -4.82
C GLU A 281 3.80 -25.97 -3.35
N SER A 282 4.60 -25.35 -2.47
CA SER A 282 4.25 -25.04 -1.09
C SER A 282 4.92 -23.76 -0.59
N TRP A 283 4.22 -22.99 0.25
CA TRP A 283 4.81 -21.83 0.94
C TRP A 283 5.98 -22.20 1.88
N THR A 284 6.12 -23.49 2.22
CA THR A 284 7.22 -24.04 3.03
C THR A 284 8.38 -24.60 2.20
N ASP A 285 8.37 -24.49 0.87
CA ASP A 285 9.53 -24.80 0.04
C ASP A 285 10.02 -23.52 -0.67
N ALA A 286 11.31 -23.43 -0.95
CA ALA A 286 11.88 -22.26 -1.61
C ALA A 286 12.25 -22.54 -3.09
N ILE A 287 11.63 -23.54 -3.72
CA ILE A 287 12.01 -24.04 -5.04
C ILE A 287 11.73 -22.98 -6.11
N TRP A 288 10.55 -22.35 -6.07
CA TRP A 288 10.19 -21.27 -6.99
C TRP A 288 11.10 -20.03 -6.83
N LEU A 289 11.47 -19.69 -5.58
CA LEU A 289 12.31 -18.53 -5.29
C LEU A 289 13.77 -18.74 -5.69
N ARG A 290 14.31 -19.97 -5.55
CA ARG A 290 15.59 -20.36 -6.13
C ARG A 290 15.61 -20.11 -7.64
N GLU A 291 14.55 -20.47 -8.36
CA GLU A 291 14.51 -20.33 -9.82
C GLU A 291 14.54 -18.87 -10.27
N VAL A 292 13.99 -17.94 -9.49
CA VAL A 292 14.16 -16.50 -9.71
C VAL A 292 15.64 -16.10 -9.61
N TRP A 293 16.37 -16.60 -8.61
CA TRP A 293 17.81 -16.37 -8.47
C TRP A 293 18.61 -17.03 -9.61
N GLU A 294 18.28 -18.27 -10.00
CA GLU A 294 18.93 -18.97 -11.13
C GLU A 294 18.74 -18.23 -12.47
N ARG A 295 17.57 -17.61 -12.66
CA ARG A 295 17.24 -16.80 -13.83
C ARG A 295 17.91 -15.41 -13.82
N SER A 296 18.29 -14.92 -12.64
CA SER A 296 19.07 -13.68 -12.50
C SER A 296 20.55 -13.88 -12.84
N MET A 297 21.11 -15.07 -12.59
CA MET A 297 22.55 -15.35 -12.71
C MET A 297 23.17 -14.81 -14.01
N GLN A 298 24.04 -13.81 -13.87
CA GLN A 298 24.65 -13.12 -15.01
C GLN A 298 26.17 -13.27 -15.08
N SER A 299 26.74 -12.98 -16.25
CA SER A 299 28.18 -13.04 -16.54
C SER A 299 28.70 -11.67 -17.00
N SER A 300 28.46 -10.61 -16.23
CA SER A 300 28.80 -9.23 -16.62
C SER A 300 30.24 -8.82 -16.28
N ASN A 301 30.99 -9.68 -15.57
CA ASN A 301 32.24 -9.32 -14.88
C ASN A 301 31.98 -8.16 -13.90
N PHE A 302 30.89 -8.26 -13.12
CA PHE A 302 30.50 -7.31 -12.08
C PHE A 302 30.35 -5.85 -12.61
N THR A 303 29.77 -5.69 -13.81
CA THR A 303 29.55 -4.39 -14.47
C THR A 303 28.08 -4.04 -14.76
N SER A 304 27.15 -4.96 -14.54
CA SER A 304 25.69 -4.72 -14.63
C SER A 304 24.92 -5.50 -13.57
N ASN A 305 23.60 -5.29 -13.52
CA ASN A 305 22.64 -6.24 -12.93
C ASN A 305 21.51 -6.53 -13.96
N LEU A 306 21.80 -7.33 -14.98
CA LEU A 306 20.91 -7.63 -16.11
C LEU A 306 21.08 -9.09 -16.59
N PRO A 307 20.05 -9.95 -16.47
CA PRO A 307 18.75 -9.70 -15.85
C PRO A 307 18.86 -9.43 -14.34
N HIS A 308 17.94 -8.62 -13.81
CA HIS A 308 17.72 -8.45 -12.37
C HIS A 308 16.42 -9.16 -11.96
N TYR A 309 16.26 -9.45 -10.67
CA TYR A 309 15.27 -10.39 -10.16
C TYR A 309 13.82 -10.08 -10.55
N MET A 310 13.46 -8.79 -10.68
CA MET A 310 12.13 -8.43 -11.17
C MET A 310 11.87 -8.87 -12.62
N THR A 311 12.88 -8.81 -13.49
CA THR A 311 12.82 -9.38 -14.85
C THR A 311 12.83 -10.91 -14.80
N SER A 312 13.56 -11.50 -13.84
CA SER A 312 13.56 -12.95 -13.61
C SER A 312 12.19 -13.49 -13.17
N ILE A 313 11.49 -12.76 -12.28
CA ILE A 313 10.09 -13.02 -11.89
C ILE A 313 9.15 -12.92 -13.09
N ASP A 314 9.25 -11.84 -13.87
CA ASP A 314 8.40 -11.59 -15.04
C ASP A 314 8.52 -12.72 -16.09
N ASN A 315 9.76 -13.11 -16.40
CA ASN A 315 10.05 -14.24 -17.27
C ASN A 315 9.51 -15.57 -16.70
N GLN A 316 9.67 -15.82 -15.40
CA GLN A 316 9.24 -17.07 -14.77
C GLN A 316 7.71 -17.24 -14.80
N LEU A 317 6.96 -16.17 -14.50
CA LEU A 317 5.49 -16.14 -14.59
C LEU A 317 4.99 -16.28 -16.04
N THR A 318 5.69 -15.62 -16.98
CA THR A 318 5.37 -15.70 -18.41
C THR A 318 5.62 -17.09 -18.99
N GLU A 319 6.70 -17.77 -18.57
CA GLU A 319 7.05 -19.11 -19.03
C GLU A 319 6.18 -20.22 -18.42
N SER A 320 5.76 -20.09 -17.16
CA SER A 320 4.79 -21.00 -16.53
C SER A 320 3.37 -20.81 -17.07
N GLY A 321 3.03 -19.58 -17.46
CA GLY A 321 1.70 -19.17 -17.91
C GLY A 321 0.81 -18.65 -16.79
N ASP A 322 1.38 -18.36 -15.60
CA ASP A 322 0.66 -17.86 -14.43
C ASP A 322 0.40 -16.34 -14.49
N GLY A 323 1.04 -15.61 -15.41
CA GLY A 323 0.81 -14.19 -15.66
C GLY A 323 2.11 -13.44 -15.98
N ASP A 324 2.23 -12.24 -15.44
CA ASP A 324 3.40 -11.37 -15.51
C ASP A 324 3.64 -10.69 -14.15
N LEU A 325 4.78 -9.98 -14.00
CA LEU A 325 5.14 -9.29 -12.76
C LEU A 325 4.08 -8.26 -12.33
N VAL A 326 3.43 -7.62 -13.30
CA VAL A 326 2.41 -6.59 -13.07
C VAL A 326 1.14 -7.21 -12.45
N SER A 327 0.65 -8.30 -13.02
CA SER A 327 -0.48 -9.10 -12.52
C SER A 327 -0.20 -9.65 -11.11
N ALA A 328 1.02 -10.14 -10.89
CA ALA A 328 1.46 -10.59 -9.56
C ALA A 328 1.50 -9.43 -8.55
N PHE A 329 1.90 -8.22 -8.97
CA PHE A 329 1.90 -7.05 -8.10
C PHE A 329 0.48 -6.58 -7.72
N HIS A 330 -0.49 -6.61 -8.64
CA HIS A 330 -1.91 -6.31 -8.32
C HIS A 330 -2.47 -7.28 -7.27
N ALA A 331 -2.20 -8.57 -7.44
CA ALA A 331 -2.61 -9.60 -6.49
C ALA A 331 -1.89 -9.45 -5.13
N PHE A 332 -0.61 -9.06 -5.12
CA PHE A 332 0.13 -8.76 -3.90
C PHE A 332 -0.41 -7.52 -3.17
N CYS A 333 -0.81 -6.46 -3.88
CA CYS A 333 -1.37 -5.26 -3.26
C CYS A 333 -2.68 -5.57 -2.51
N ARG A 334 -3.48 -6.54 -2.99
CA ARG A 334 -4.59 -7.12 -2.21
C ARG A 334 -4.07 -7.91 -1.00
N ALA A 335 -3.19 -8.88 -1.23
CA ALA A 335 -2.69 -9.79 -0.20
C ALA A 335 -2.01 -9.05 0.96
N ARG A 336 -1.28 -7.96 0.69
CA ARG A 336 -0.60 -7.08 1.65
C ARG A 336 -1.58 -6.34 2.56
N PHE A 337 -2.81 -6.05 2.10
CA PHE A 337 -3.82 -5.35 2.87
C PHE A 337 -4.65 -6.26 3.78
N PHE A 338 -5.13 -7.39 3.25
CA PHE A 338 -6.02 -8.32 3.95
C PHE A 338 -5.22 -9.30 4.82
N LEU A 339 -4.68 -8.79 5.93
CA LEU A 339 -3.88 -9.51 6.93
C LEU A 339 -4.39 -9.23 8.35
N ASP A 340 -3.88 -9.95 9.36
CA ASP A 340 -4.20 -9.76 10.79
C ASP A 340 -5.72 -9.67 11.02
N ASP A 341 -6.23 -8.57 11.55
CA ASP A 341 -7.67 -8.33 11.80
C ASP A 341 -8.51 -8.11 10.53
N ARG A 342 -7.87 -7.85 9.37
CA ARG A 342 -8.50 -7.70 8.05
C ARG A 342 -8.47 -8.99 7.22
N THR A 343 -8.09 -10.13 7.80
CA THR A 343 -8.02 -11.41 7.07
C THR A 343 -9.39 -11.81 6.50
N HIS A 344 -9.48 -11.97 5.17
CA HIS A 344 -10.71 -12.25 4.43
C HIS A 344 -10.52 -13.37 3.40
N ALA A 345 -11.38 -14.41 3.42
CA ALA A 345 -11.17 -15.65 2.69
C ALA A 345 -11.08 -15.52 1.15
N THR A 346 -11.59 -14.43 0.56
CA THR A 346 -11.49 -14.17 -0.89
C THR A 346 -10.22 -13.41 -1.28
N TYR A 347 -9.57 -12.70 -0.35
CA TYR A 347 -8.51 -11.72 -0.64
C TYR A 347 -7.19 -12.02 0.08
N SER A 348 -7.23 -12.69 1.23
CA SER A 348 -6.07 -13.18 1.98
C SER A 348 -5.54 -14.46 1.36
N VAL A 349 -4.82 -14.32 0.24
CA VAL A 349 -4.19 -15.46 -0.44
C VAL A 349 -2.89 -15.94 0.22
N LEU A 350 -2.43 -15.23 1.26
CA LEU A 350 -1.25 -15.57 2.05
C LEU A 350 -1.58 -16.59 3.17
N PRO A 351 -0.80 -17.68 3.33
CA PRO A 351 -0.95 -18.60 4.44
C PRO A 351 -0.63 -17.92 5.77
N GLN A 352 -1.37 -18.25 6.83
CA GLN A 352 -1.23 -17.65 8.17
C GLN A 352 -1.34 -16.10 8.16
N ALA A 353 -2.14 -15.53 7.24
CA ALA A 353 -2.37 -14.08 7.16
C ALA A 353 -2.84 -13.47 8.49
N GLU A 354 -3.59 -14.22 9.30
CA GLU A 354 -4.05 -13.85 10.64
C GLU A 354 -2.92 -13.70 11.68
N LEU A 355 -1.69 -14.11 11.34
CA LEU A 355 -0.49 -13.90 12.17
C LEU A 355 0.41 -12.78 11.63
N LEU A 356 0.13 -12.21 10.46
CA LEU A 356 0.95 -11.18 9.79
C LEU A 356 0.48 -9.75 10.12
N ALA A 357 0.86 -9.26 11.29
CA ALA A 357 0.57 -7.87 11.70
C ALA A 357 1.82 -6.97 11.65
N PRO A 358 1.65 -5.65 11.45
CA PRO A 358 0.39 -4.96 11.20
C PRO A 358 -0.06 -5.02 9.73
N THR A 359 -1.33 -4.70 9.50
CA THR A 359 -1.85 -4.30 8.19
C THR A 359 -1.25 -2.95 7.73
N PRO A 360 -1.22 -2.64 6.42
CA PRO A 360 -0.61 -1.41 5.92
C PRO A 360 -1.36 -0.16 6.36
N THR A 361 -0.60 0.92 6.51
CA THR A 361 -1.10 2.27 6.80
C THR A 361 -1.98 2.79 5.66
N LEU A 362 -3.14 3.37 6.02
CA LEU A 362 -4.01 4.07 5.08
C LEU A 362 -3.45 5.46 4.75
N THR A 363 -3.47 5.81 3.48
CA THR A 363 -3.08 7.13 2.97
C THR A 363 -4.13 8.20 3.34
N ALA A 364 -5.42 7.85 3.24
CA ALA A 364 -6.54 8.67 3.68
C ALA A 364 -7.85 7.85 3.77
N ASN A 365 -8.85 8.41 4.45
CA ASN A 365 -10.25 8.09 4.20
C ASN A 365 -10.86 9.24 3.40
N LEU A 366 -11.60 8.92 2.34
CA LEU A 366 -12.46 9.83 1.60
C LEU A 366 -13.92 9.38 1.83
N PHE A 367 -14.89 10.26 1.60
CA PHE A 367 -16.31 9.93 1.72
C PHE A 367 -17.04 10.26 0.43
N ASN A 368 -17.99 9.43 0.02
CA ASN A 368 -18.83 9.74 -1.14
C ASN A 368 -19.90 10.79 -0.75
N ASP A 369 -19.97 11.88 -1.53
CA ASP A 369 -20.89 12.99 -1.31
C ASP A 369 -21.47 13.51 -2.64
N THR A 370 -22.52 14.32 -2.52
CA THR A 370 -23.20 15.10 -3.56
C THR A 370 -22.35 16.21 -4.19
N THR A 371 -21.27 16.65 -3.54
CA THR A 371 -20.31 17.64 -4.06
C THR A 371 -19.01 17.00 -4.56
N GLU A 372 -18.29 17.69 -5.45
CA GLU A 372 -16.97 17.26 -5.93
C GLU A 372 -15.91 17.51 -4.85
N GLN A 373 -15.08 16.50 -4.59
CA GLN A 373 -13.95 16.55 -3.66
C GLN A 373 -12.64 16.39 -4.44
N GLU A 374 -11.68 17.25 -4.14
CA GLU A 374 -10.29 17.14 -4.60
C GLU A 374 -9.42 16.59 -3.46
N TYR A 375 -8.62 15.56 -3.72
CA TYR A 375 -7.62 15.05 -2.78
C TYR A 375 -6.24 14.93 -3.43
N LEU A 376 -5.24 15.54 -2.77
CA LEU A 376 -3.83 15.46 -3.12
C LEU A 376 -3.10 14.78 -1.93
N PRO A 377 -2.48 13.60 -2.12
CA PRO A 377 -1.68 12.98 -1.08
C PRO A 377 -0.45 13.85 -0.74
N PRO A 378 -0.01 13.86 0.53
CA PRO A 378 1.23 14.55 0.91
C PRO A 378 2.43 13.89 0.22
N GLU A 379 3.50 14.67 -0.02
CA GLU A 379 4.71 14.22 -0.73
C GLU A 379 5.33 12.94 -0.14
N ALA A 380 5.36 12.82 1.20
CA ALA A 380 5.84 11.62 1.87
C ALA A 380 5.03 10.34 1.56
N SER A 381 3.81 10.47 1.02
CA SER A 381 2.91 9.40 0.61
C SER A 381 2.80 9.25 -0.92
N TRP A 382 3.66 9.87 -1.72
CA TRP A 382 3.69 9.61 -3.16
C TRP A 382 4.33 8.24 -3.44
N PRO A 383 3.69 7.35 -4.22
CA PRO A 383 4.23 6.03 -4.48
C PRO A 383 5.41 6.07 -5.46
N LYS A 384 6.45 5.29 -5.14
CA LYS A 384 7.52 4.91 -6.08
C LYS A 384 7.04 3.79 -7.01
N PRO A 385 7.74 3.48 -8.11
CA PRO A 385 7.40 2.33 -8.94
C PRO A 385 7.42 1.02 -8.15
N TYR A 386 6.41 0.18 -8.34
CA TYR A 386 6.05 -0.97 -7.49
C TYR A 386 5.84 -0.60 -6.01
N GLY A 387 5.29 0.58 -5.75
CA GLY A 387 4.75 1.05 -4.47
C GLY A 387 3.25 1.37 -4.59
N VAL A 388 2.56 1.36 -3.45
CA VAL A 388 1.08 1.34 -3.40
C VAL A 388 0.50 2.22 -2.29
N ASN A 389 -0.60 2.90 -2.58
CA ASN A 389 -1.40 3.64 -1.60
C ASN A 389 -2.75 2.94 -1.36
N TYR A 390 -3.23 3.01 -0.12
CA TYR A 390 -4.50 2.43 0.31
C TYR A 390 -5.40 3.52 0.86
N LEU A 391 -6.59 3.68 0.30
CA LEU A 391 -7.59 4.65 0.75
C LEU A 391 -8.92 3.95 1.04
N ILE A 392 -9.60 4.36 2.10
CA ILE A 392 -11.00 3.94 2.33
C ILE A 392 -11.92 4.94 1.63
N LEU A 393 -12.87 4.45 0.84
CA LEU A 393 -14.05 5.20 0.45
C LEU A 393 -15.18 4.84 1.42
N GLU A 394 -15.57 5.82 2.24
CA GLU A 394 -16.70 5.73 3.15
C GLU A 394 -17.99 6.05 2.38
N ASN A 395 -18.94 5.13 2.39
CA ASN A 395 -20.14 5.20 1.56
C ASN A 395 -21.39 5.36 2.45
N PRO A 396 -21.96 6.58 2.59
CA PRO A 396 -23.13 6.79 3.43
C PRO A 396 -24.33 5.93 3.03
N ALA A 397 -25.11 5.46 4.01
CA ALA A 397 -26.26 4.59 3.77
C ALA A 397 -27.42 5.28 3.01
N ASP A 398 -27.39 6.60 2.90
CA ASP A 398 -28.28 7.45 2.10
C ASP A 398 -27.66 7.91 0.77
N TYR A 399 -26.41 7.56 0.47
CA TYR A 399 -25.74 7.87 -0.79
C TYR A 399 -25.84 6.70 -1.78
N ALA A 400 -26.81 6.78 -2.69
CA ALA A 400 -27.08 5.79 -3.74
C ALA A 400 -26.86 6.35 -5.16
N ARG A 401 -25.94 7.31 -5.32
CA ARG A 401 -25.63 7.95 -6.60
C ARG A 401 -24.40 7.28 -7.20
N ASN A 402 -24.44 6.91 -8.48
CA ASN A 402 -23.26 6.37 -9.16
C ASN A 402 -22.11 7.39 -9.09
N THR A 403 -20.92 6.95 -8.68
CA THR A 403 -19.75 7.82 -8.48
C THR A 403 -18.85 7.79 -9.72
N THR A 404 -18.16 8.90 -9.95
CA THR A 404 -16.99 8.99 -10.83
C THR A 404 -15.77 9.31 -9.97
N LEU A 405 -14.71 8.53 -10.15
CA LEU A 405 -13.37 8.88 -9.70
C LEU A 405 -12.51 9.21 -10.92
N GLU A 406 -11.92 10.38 -10.90
CA GLU A 406 -10.91 10.83 -11.84
C GLU A 406 -9.55 10.88 -11.13
N VAL A 407 -8.54 10.25 -11.73
CA VAL A 407 -7.15 10.27 -11.28
C VAL A 407 -6.33 11.04 -12.29
N VAL A 408 -5.55 12.02 -11.82
CA VAL A 408 -4.59 12.80 -12.60
C VAL A 408 -3.20 12.51 -12.08
N THR A 409 -2.28 12.05 -12.94
CA THR A 409 -0.89 11.74 -12.57
C THR A 409 0.08 12.72 -13.22
N THR A 410 1.26 12.89 -12.63
CA THR A 410 2.29 13.84 -13.11
C THR A 410 3.32 13.22 -14.05
N ASN A 411 3.21 11.94 -14.39
CA ASN A 411 4.12 11.22 -15.28
C ASN A 411 3.38 10.33 -16.30
N ASP A 412 4.12 9.86 -17.31
CA ASP A 412 3.66 8.88 -18.31
C ASP A 412 3.99 7.43 -17.91
N ALA A 413 4.26 7.15 -16.63
CA ALA A 413 4.42 5.78 -16.16
C ALA A 413 3.05 5.09 -16.10
N PRO A 414 2.99 3.74 -16.19
CA PRO A 414 1.74 3.03 -15.99
C PRO A 414 1.30 3.03 -14.52
N TRP A 415 -0.01 3.14 -14.29
CA TRP A 415 -0.65 3.01 -12.99
C TRP A 415 -1.83 2.04 -13.08
N HIS A 416 -2.17 1.42 -11.96
CA HIS A 416 -3.34 0.55 -11.83
C HIS A 416 -4.16 0.95 -10.60
N PHE A 417 -5.48 0.74 -10.68
CA PHE A 417 -6.44 1.14 -9.68
C PHE A 417 -7.39 -0.01 -9.39
N GLN A 418 -7.54 -0.39 -8.12
CA GLN A 418 -8.52 -1.39 -7.69
C GLN A 418 -9.54 -0.76 -6.73
N LEU A 419 -10.81 -1.16 -6.83
CA LEU A 419 -11.85 -0.83 -5.85
C LEU A 419 -12.50 -2.12 -5.35
N ILE A 420 -12.48 -2.34 -4.03
CA ILE A 420 -12.84 -3.62 -3.40
C ILE A 420 -13.88 -3.44 -2.31
N THR A 421 -14.96 -4.23 -2.30
CA THR A 421 -15.94 -4.20 -1.19
C THR A 421 -15.35 -4.78 0.10
N LEU A 422 -15.45 -4.03 1.21
CA LEU A 422 -14.92 -4.46 2.52
C LEU A 422 -15.93 -5.25 3.38
N SER A 423 -17.20 -5.33 2.94
CA SER A 423 -18.23 -6.18 3.54
C SER A 423 -19.35 -6.43 2.54
N GLY A 424 -20.23 -7.41 2.82
CA GLY A 424 -21.23 -7.87 1.86
C GLY A 424 -20.66 -8.93 0.91
N ASP A 425 -21.16 -8.97 -0.31
CA ASP A 425 -20.61 -9.84 -1.35
C ASP A 425 -19.28 -9.28 -1.89
N PRO A 426 -18.27 -10.13 -2.16
CA PRO A 426 -16.96 -9.69 -2.61
C PRO A 426 -16.99 -9.25 -4.08
N GLU A 427 -16.67 -7.98 -4.33
CA GLU A 427 -16.49 -7.39 -5.65
C GLU A 427 -15.11 -6.73 -5.72
N ILE A 428 -14.44 -6.88 -6.86
CA ILE A 428 -13.20 -6.20 -7.23
C ILE A 428 -13.47 -5.55 -8.59
N LEU A 429 -13.26 -4.24 -8.69
CA LEU A 429 -13.25 -3.49 -9.95
C LEU A 429 -11.81 -3.02 -10.20
N GLU A 430 -11.31 -3.20 -11.42
CA GLU A 430 -9.90 -2.97 -11.79
C GLU A 430 -9.81 -2.06 -13.03
N TRP A 431 -8.87 -1.11 -13.03
CA TRP A 431 -8.64 -0.18 -14.14
C TRP A 431 -7.16 0.19 -14.32
N ASP A 432 -6.70 0.20 -15.57
CA ASP A 432 -5.36 0.69 -15.95
C ASP A 432 -5.37 2.16 -16.35
N SER A 433 -4.22 2.84 -16.20
CA SER A 433 -4.07 4.24 -16.56
C SER A 433 -4.16 4.51 -18.07
N THR A 434 -5.06 5.40 -18.48
CA THR A 434 -5.14 5.91 -19.87
C THR A 434 -4.26 7.14 -20.09
N GLY A 435 -2.99 7.04 -19.67
CA GLY A 435 -2.07 8.17 -19.54
C GLY A 435 -2.38 9.06 -18.34
N GLN A 436 -1.90 10.32 -18.37
CA GLN A 436 -1.94 11.28 -17.25
C GLN A 436 -3.32 11.63 -16.68
N ARG A 437 -4.41 11.18 -17.31
CA ARG A 437 -5.79 11.40 -16.83
C ARG A 437 -6.63 10.15 -17.09
N THR A 438 -7.04 9.48 -16.02
CA THR A 438 -7.86 8.27 -16.05
C THR A 438 -9.16 8.54 -15.32
N VAL A 439 -10.30 8.12 -15.87
CA VAL A 439 -11.63 8.41 -15.33
C VAL A 439 -12.49 7.16 -15.39
N PHE A 440 -13.00 6.72 -14.24
CA PHE A 440 -13.83 5.54 -14.11
C PHE A 440 -15.04 5.80 -13.20
N SER A 441 -16.04 4.91 -13.28
CA SER A 441 -17.31 5.04 -12.58
C SER A 441 -17.74 3.71 -11.96
N PHE A 442 -18.39 3.80 -10.80
CA PHE A 442 -18.74 2.64 -9.97
C PHE A 442 -20.00 2.90 -9.12
N ASP A 443 -20.63 1.82 -8.68
CA ASP A 443 -21.66 1.85 -7.64
C ASP A 443 -20.99 2.00 -6.26
N PRO A 444 -21.36 3.02 -5.44
CA PRO A 444 -20.80 3.18 -4.11
C PRO A 444 -21.26 2.10 -3.10
N HIS A 445 -22.27 1.28 -3.40
CA HIS A 445 -22.89 0.33 -2.47
C HIS A 445 -23.30 0.98 -1.12
N PRO A 446 -24.50 1.58 -1.02
CA PRO A 446 -24.90 2.40 0.14
C PRO A 446 -24.69 1.70 1.51
N GLY A 447 -23.83 2.27 2.35
CA GLY A 447 -23.49 1.74 3.67
C GLY A 447 -22.37 0.68 3.69
N VAL A 448 -21.77 0.33 2.54
CA VAL A 448 -20.64 -0.58 2.41
C VAL A 448 -19.39 0.20 2.03
N ASN A 449 -18.45 0.35 2.96
CA ASN A 449 -17.16 0.96 2.64
C ASN A 449 -16.39 0.12 1.62
N GLN A 450 -15.66 0.82 0.73
CA GLN A 450 -14.79 0.20 -0.27
C GLN A 450 -13.33 0.57 0.01
N LEU A 451 -12.40 -0.32 -0.35
CA LEU A 451 -10.97 -0.07 -0.38
C LEU A 451 -10.57 0.34 -1.80
N LEU A 452 -10.03 1.54 -1.95
CA LEU A 452 -9.35 2.01 -3.15
C LEU A 452 -7.86 1.72 -3.01
N ILE A 453 -7.31 0.89 -3.90
CA ILE A 453 -5.89 0.61 -4.04
C ILE A 453 -5.37 1.41 -5.23
N ILE A 454 -4.24 2.12 -5.05
CA ILE A 454 -3.60 2.94 -6.09
C ILE A 454 -2.15 2.48 -6.24
N GLU A 455 -1.82 1.94 -7.41
CA GLU A 455 -0.53 1.33 -7.71
C GLU A 455 0.22 2.15 -8.76
N HIS A 456 1.47 2.49 -8.46
CA HIS A 456 2.40 3.06 -9.45
C HIS A 456 3.31 1.95 -9.94
N LEU A 457 3.22 1.60 -11.22
CA LEU A 457 3.90 0.43 -11.78
C LEU A 457 5.30 0.77 -12.31
N GLY A 458 6.11 -0.25 -12.55
CA GLY A 458 7.37 -0.08 -13.27
C GLY A 458 7.12 0.36 -14.71
N ALA A 459 7.79 1.43 -15.15
CA ALA A 459 7.98 1.67 -16.58
C ALA A 459 8.84 0.54 -17.17
N ALA A 460 8.79 0.33 -18.49
CA ALA A 460 9.58 -0.71 -19.19
C ALA A 460 11.13 -0.53 -19.10
N THR A 461 11.61 0.55 -18.46
CA THR A 461 13.02 0.80 -18.13
C THR A 461 13.27 0.84 -16.62
N PHE A 462 12.35 0.30 -15.81
CA PHE A 462 12.54 0.13 -14.37
C PHE A 462 13.72 -0.80 -14.09
N HIS A 463 14.46 -0.51 -13.01
CA HIS A 463 15.60 -1.30 -12.56
C HIS A 463 15.71 -1.15 -11.05
N PRO A 464 15.77 -2.24 -10.26
CA PRO A 464 15.63 -2.16 -8.80
C PRO A 464 16.83 -1.47 -8.13
N ASN A 465 18.04 -1.56 -8.70
CA ASN A 465 19.21 -0.78 -8.23
C ASN A 465 19.14 0.74 -8.58
N MET A 466 18.09 1.22 -9.26
CA MET A 466 17.93 2.63 -9.69
C MET A 466 16.59 3.25 -9.27
N LEU A 467 16.15 3.00 -8.02
CA LEU A 467 14.93 3.61 -7.48
C LEU A 467 15.06 5.15 -7.38
N PRO A 468 13.98 5.90 -7.68
CA PRO A 468 13.96 7.33 -7.44
C PRO A 468 13.93 7.61 -5.92
N ALA A 469 14.56 8.72 -5.51
CA ALA A 469 14.56 9.15 -4.11
C ALA A 469 13.13 9.46 -3.61
N GLN A 470 12.30 10.05 -4.48
CA GLN A 470 10.94 10.49 -4.22
C GLN A 470 9.94 9.75 -5.12
N GLY A 471 8.71 9.54 -4.65
CA GLY A 471 7.62 8.97 -5.46
C GLY A 471 7.03 9.96 -6.45
N THR A 472 5.96 9.58 -7.15
CA THR A 472 5.27 10.45 -8.13
C THR A 472 3.94 10.99 -7.58
N GLU A 473 3.70 12.28 -7.79
CA GLU A 473 2.44 12.94 -7.46
C GLU A 473 1.29 12.44 -8.34
N TYR A 474 0.17 12.12 -7.69
CA TYR A 474 -1.14 11.97 -8.31
C TYR A 474 -2.18 12.77 -7.51
N LYS A 475 -3.31 13.09 -8.15
CA LYS A 475 -4.45 13.78 -7.56
C LYS A 475 -5.74 13.04 -7.88
N LEU A 476 -6.67 13.02 -6.93
CA LEU A 476 -8.00 12.42 -7.05
C LEU A 476 -9.09 13.49 -7.11
N TYR A 477 -10.07 13.25 -7.97
CA TYR A 477 -11.33 14.00 -8.07
C TYR A 477 -12.50 13.02 -7.92
N LEU A 478 -13.15 13.05 -6.75
CA LEU A 478 -14.27 12.16 -6.41
C LEU A 478 -15.58 12.94 -6.46
N ARG A 479 -16.57 12.48 -7.23
CA ARG A 479 -17.86 13.18 -7.43
C ARG A 479 -18.97 12.24 -7.91
N PRO A 480 -20.25 12.60 -7.74
CA PRO A 480 -21.34 11.94 -8.45
C PRO A 480 -21.14 12.02 -9.97
N THR A 481 -21.38 10.94 -10.70
CA THR A 481 -21.28 10.89 -12.18
C THR A 481 -22.24 11.86 -12.86
N ILE A 482 -23.43 12.04 -12.27
CA ILE A 482 -24.41 13.06 -12.64
C ILE A 482 -24.29 14.22 -11.65
N GLY A 483 -23.96 15.42 -12.13
CA GLY A 483 -23.98 16.60 -11.27
C GLY A 483 -25.38 16.88 -10.70
N LEU A 484 -25.47 17.52 -9.53
CA LEU A 484 -26.78 17.98 -9.02
C LEU A 484 -27.44 18.94 -10.03
N PRO A 485 -28.77 18.90 -10.23
CA PRO A 485 -29.48 19.89 -11.02
C PRO A 485 -29.15 21.30 -10.54
N LYS A 486 -29.01 22.26 -11.46
CA LYS A 486 -28.71 23.65 -11.09
C LYS A 486 -29.53 24.62 -11.91
N ILE A 487 -30.58 25.16 -11.31
CA ILE A 487 -31.47 26.13 -11.93
C ILE A 487 -30.82 27.51 -11.84
N THR A 488 -30.61 28.17 -12.98
CA THR A 488 -29.99 29.50 -13.07
C THR A 488 -30.98 30.59 -13.45
N SER A 489 -32.04 30.25 -14.18
CA SER A 489 -33.17 31.16 -14.45
C SER A 489 -34.41 30.39 -14.91
N VAL A 490 -35.57 31.05 -14.85
CA VAL A 490 -36.88 30.50 -15.17
C VAL A 490 -37.66 31.46 -16.05
N SER A 491 -38.39 30.96 -17.05
CA SER A 491 -39.15 31.80 -17.99
C SER A 491 -40.43 31.12 -18.51
N PRO A 492 -41.60 31.80 -18.49
CA PRO A 492 -41.81 33.18 -18.06
C PRO A 492 -41.76 33.36 -16.53
N GLY A 493 -41.12 34.44 -16.06
CA GLY A 493 -41.01 34.76 -14.63
C GLY A 493 -42.31 35.27 -13.97
N SER A 494 -43.40 35.41 -14.73
CA SER A 494 -44.74 35.65 -14.18
C SER A 494 -45.83 35.08 -15.09
N VAL A 495 -46.90 34.58 -14.47
CA VAL A 495 -47.97 33.79 -15.10
C VAL A 495 -49.33 34.10 -14.48
N TYR A 496 -50.42 33.85 -15.22
CA TYR A 496 -51.78 34.14 -14.76
C TYR A 496 -52.45 32.94 -14.10
N ASP A 497 -53.26 33.17 -13.06
CA ASP A 497 -54.11 32.13 -12.47
C ASP A 497 -55.12 31.55 -13.48
N GLY A 498 -55.47 30.26 -13.33
CA GLY A 498 -56.40 29.58 -14.24
C GLY A 498 -55.89 29.38 -15.66
N THR A 499 -54.58 29.23 -15.88
CA THR A 499 -53.97 29.01 -17.22
C THR A 499 -53.17 27.72 -17.31
N GLU A 500 -53.02 27.19 -18.52
CA GLU A 500 -51.95 26.24 -18.84
C GLU A 500 -50.76 26.99 -19.44
N VAL A 501 -49.55 26.69 -18.98
CA VAL A 501 -48.31 27.39 -19.37
C VAL A 501 -47.14 26.43 -19.40
N THR A 502 -46.17 26.66 -20.29
CA THR A 502 -44.88 25.95 -20.30
C THR A 502 -43.83 26.81 -19.62
N ILE A 503 -43.38 26.37 -18.45
CA ILE A 503 -42.26 26.96 -17.73
C ILE A 503 -40.97 26.36 -18.31
N ASN A 504 -40.04 27.22 -18.70
CA ASN A 504 -38.72 26.85 -19.19
C ASN A 504 -37.72 27.10 -18.05
N LEU A 505 -37.09 26.05 -17.56
CA LEU A 505 -36.00 26.11 -16.59
C LEU A 505 -34.68 26.11 -17.37
N TYR A 506 -33.79 27.07 -17.11
CA TYR A 506 -32.44 27.11 -17.67
C TYR A 506 -31.45 26.82 -16.55
N GLY A 507 -30.35 26.15 -16.87
CA GLY A 507 -29.52 25.58 -15.83
C GLY A 507 -28.35 24.74 -16.30
N GLN A 508 -28.01 23.73 -15.49
CA GLN A 508 -27.02 22.68 -15.73
C GLN A 508 -27.54 21.37 -15.11
N ASN A 509 -27.08 20.23 -15.63
CA ASN A 509 -27.36 18.88 -15.15
C ASN A 509 -28.85 18.47 -15.11
N PHE A 510 -29.65 18.88 -16.10
CA PHE A 510 -31.00 18.32 -16.30
C PHE A 510 -30.96 17.10 -17.24
N PHE A 511 -31.28 15.92 -16.72
CA PHE A 511 -31.26 14.66 -17.47
C PHE A 511 -32.67 14.10 -17.71
N GLU A 512 -32.78 13.06 -18.54
CA GLU A 512 -34.06 12.36 -18.78
C GLU A 512 -34.62 11.74 -17.48
N ASP A 513 -35.93 11.47 -17.48
CA ASP A 513 -36.72 10.98 -16.34
C ASP A 513 -36.62 11.82 -15.04
N CYS A 514 -36.12 13.06 -15.11
CA CYS A 514 -36.13 13.97 -13.97
C CYS A 514 -37.56 14.37 -13.55
N SER A 515 -37.81 14.38 -12.24
CA SER A 515 -39.05 14.85 -11.64
C SER A 515 -38.95 16.33 -11.24
N VAL A 516 -40.11 17.00 -11.22
CA VAL A 516 -40.22 18.42 -10.86
C VAL A 516 -41.33 18.57 -9.81
N ALA A 517 -41.14 19.48 -8.86
CA ALA A 517 -42.17 19.91 -7.92
C ALA A 517 -42.14 21.43 -7.76
N PHE A 518 -43.30 22.05 -7.56
CA PHE A 518 -43.43 23.49 -7.28
C PHE A 518 -43.90 23.70 -5.84
N PHE A 519 -43.56 24.84 -5.25
CA PHE A 519 -44.00 25.21 -3.91
C PHE A 519 -44.44 26.68 -3.86
N PRO A 520 -45.62 26.99 -3.28
CA PRO A 520 -46.59 26.07 -2.68
C PRO A 520 -47.29 25.16 -3.70
N ALA A 521 -47.33 23.85 -3.44
CA ALA A 521 -47.76 22.83 -4.42
C ALA A 521 -49.27 22.81 -4.71
N GLN A 522 -50.09 23.34 -3.78
CA GLN A 522 -51.55 23.18 -3.74
C GLN A 522 -52.31 23.68 -4.98
N ASP A 523 -51.75 24.62 -5.74
CA ASP A 523 -52.43 25.32 -6.83
C ASP A 523 -51.86 24.99 -8.23
N ILE A 524 -50.91 24.05 -8.32
CA ILE A 524 -50.21 23.69 -9.55
C ILE A 524 -50.30 22.18 -9.82
N GLU A 525 -50.82 21.83 -10.99
CA GLU A 525 -50.80 20.49 -11.56
C GLU A 525 -49.71 20.42 -12.64
N ILE A 526 -48.78 19.48 -12.53
CA ILE A 526 -47.77 19.22 -13.56
C ILE A 526 -48.36 18.25 -14.58
N LEU A 527 -48.41 18.66 -15.84
CA LEU A 527 -49.00 17.89 -16.94
C LEU A 527 -47.96 17.05 -17.68
N GLU A 528 -46.76 17.60 -17.86
CA GLU A 528 -45.73 17.06 -18.75
C GLU A 528 -44.37 17.71 -18.41
N VAL A 529 -43.32 16.89 -18.34
CA VAL A 529 -41.92 17.32 -18.27
C VAL A 529 -41.26 16.86 -19.57
N THR A 530 -40.66 17.78 -20.32
CA THR A 530 -40.13 17.50 -21.67
C THR A 530 -38.81 18.22 -21.95
N GLY A 531 -38.03 17.62 -22.85
CA GLY A 531 -36.87 18.27 -23.46
C GLY A 531 -35.75 18.57 -22.46
N SER A 532 -35.43 17.62 -21.59
CA SER A 532 -34.22 17.58 -20.76
C SER A 532 -32.97 17.54 -21.64
N THR A 533 -32.55 18.73 -22.06
CA THR A 533 -31.16 18.98 -22.41
C THR A 533 -30.42 19.36 -21.14
N GLU A 534 -29.13 19.04 -21.02
CA GLU A 534 -28.34 19.30 -19.80
C GLU A 534 -28.46 20.75 -19.28
N VAL A 535 -28.75 21.72 -20.16
CA VAL A 535 -28.88 23.15 -19.85
C VAL A 535 -30.30 23.73 -19.87
N ASN A 536 -31.32 22.98 -20.32
CA ASN A 536 -32.71 23.44 -20.36
C ASN A 536 -33.70 22.28 -20.16
N LEU A 537 -34.73 22.52 -19.33
CA LEU A 537 -35.85 21.63 -19.08
C LEU A 537 -37.17 22.39 -19.27
N LYS A 538 -38.21 21.74 -19.81
CA LYS A 538 -39.53 22.35 -20.02
C LYS A 538 -40.59 21.61 -19.22
N VAL A 539 -41.40 22.38 -18.50
CA VAL A 539 -42.41 21.86 -17.58
C VAL A 539 -43.75 22.50 -17.92
N LYS A 540 -44.64 21.70 -18.49
CA LYS A 540 -46.01 22.13 -18.78
C LYS A 540 -46.84 21.98 -17.52
N ILE A 541 -47.40 23.08 -17.03
CA ILE A 541 -48.23 23.12 -15.83
C ILE A 541 -49.63 23.66 -16.13
N ARG A 542 -50.60 23.26 -15.31
CA ARG A 542 -51.92 23.88 -15.18
C ARG A 542 -52.00 24.55 -13.82
N ILE A 543 -52.32 25.84 -13.82
CA ILE A 543 -52.48 26.65 -12.61
C ILE A 543 -53.97 26.75 -12.30
N ALA A 544 -54.35 26.48 -11.05
CA ALA A 544 -55.74 26.61 -10.61
C ALA A 544 -56.27 28.04 -10.78
N ARG A 545 -57.57 28.20 -11.09
CA ARG A 545 -58.21 29.52 -11.10
C ARG A 545 -58.52 29.93 -9.66
N GLY A 546 -58.04 31.11 -9.25
CA GLY A 546 -58.02 31.52 -7.85
C GLY A 546 -56.85 30.97 -7.02
N ALA A 547 -55.78 30.48 -7.69
CA ALA A 547 -54.51 30.14 -7.05
C ALA A 547 -53.98 31.26 -6.13
N LEU A 548 -53.17 30.91 -5.11
CA LEU A 548 -52.48 31.93 -4.32
C LEU A 548 -51.63 32.84 -5.22
N LEU A 549 -51.73 34.14 -5.01
CA LEU A 549 -50.93 35.14 -5.72
C LEU A 549 -49.63 35.40 -4.95
N GLY A 550 -48.51 35.47 -5.66
CA GLY A 550 -47.19 35.62 -5.05
C GLY A 550 -46.13 34.80 -5.75
N GLU A 551 -44.96 34.70 -5.11
CA GLU A 551 -43.83 33.90 -5.58
C GLU A 551 -44.06 32.40 -5.40
N TYR A 552 -43.66 31.63 -6.40
CA TYR A 552 -43.58 30.18 -6.39
C TYR A 552 -42.15 29.79 -6.74
N GLY A 553 -41.62 28.83 -5.99
CA GLY A 553 -40.35 28.19 -6.30
C GLY A 553 -40.54 26.82 -6.93
N VAL A 554 -39.42 26.26 -7.39
CA VAL A 554 -39.37 24.96 -8.07
C VAL A 554 -38.19 24.13 -7.53
N SER A 555 -38.37 22.82 -7.48
CA SER A 555 -37.28 21.86 -7.29
C SER A 555 -37.28 20.84 -8.41
N VAL A 556 -36.09 20.50 -8.91
CA VAL A 556 -35.84 19.47 -9.93
C VAL A 556 -35.04 18.36 -9.27
N THR A 557 -35.40 17.10 -9.54
CA THR A 557 -34.71 15.91 -9.03
C THR A 557 -34.48 14.93 -10.17
N ASN A 558 -33.22 14.65 -10.47
CA ASN A 558 -32.83 13.68 -11.51
C ASN A 558 -33.18 12.24 -11.09
N ALA A 559 -33.15 11.31 -12.04
CA ALA A 559 -33.45 9.89 -11.82
C ALA A 559 -32.51 9.20 -10.80
N ASP A 560 -31.31 9.75 -10.58
CA ASP A 560 -30.34 9.31 -9.57
C ASP A 560 -30.63 9.88 -8.15
N GLY A 561 -31.76 10.56 -7.96
CA GLY A 561 -32.13 11.21 -6.70
C GLY A 561 -31.43 12.55 -6.45
N GLY A 562 -30.52 12.99 -7.33
CA GLY A 562 -29.86 14.29 -7.21
C GLY A 562 -30.87 15.44 -7.32
N SER A 563 -31.09 16.18 -6.22
CA SER A 563 -32.14 17.19 -6.10
C SER A 563 -31.60 18.61 -5.89
N SER A 564 -32.34 19.62 -6.35
CA SER A 564 -31.99 21.03 -6.20
C SER A 564 -33.22 21.92 -6.25
N ARG A 565 -33.13 23.10 -5.62
CA ARG A 565 -34.25 24.01 -5.32
C ARG A 565 -33.93 25.45 -5.69
N PHE A 566 -34.93 26.16 -6.22
CA PHE A 566 -34.87 27.56 -6.61
C PHE A 566 -36.15 28.27 -6.13
N ASP A 567 -36.04 29.12 -5.11
CA ASP A 567 -37.18 29.63 -4.35
C ASP A 567 -38.02 30.70 -5.06
N GLU A 568 -37.42 31.50 -5.93
CA GLU A 568 -38.06 32.64 -6.62
C GLU A 568 -38.27 32.35 -8.12
N ALA A 569 -38.88 31.21 -8.45
CA ALA A 569 -38.97 30.73 -9.84
C ALA A 569 -39.91 31.58 -10.73
N PHE A 570 -41.11 31.93 -10.25
CA PHE A 570 -42.01 32.86 -10.94
C PHE A 570 -43.08 33.42 -9.99
N THR A 571 -43.70 34.54 -10.39
CA THR A 571 -44.83 35.14 -9.66
C THR A 571 -46.17 34.82 -10.32
N ILE A 572 -47.10 34.18 -9.60
CA ILE A 572 -48.51 34.07 -10.04
C ILE A 572 -49.22 35.40 -9.78
N VAL A 573 -49.82 35.96 -10.83
CA VAL A 573 -50.57 37.22 -10.81
C VAL A 573 -52.02 37.01 -11.26
N LYS A 574 -52.94 37.86 -10.80
CA LYS A 574 -54.37 37.71 -11.10
C LYS A 574 -54.63 37.84 -12.60
N ASN A 575 -55.32 36.86 -13.16
CA ASN A 575 -55.80 36.83 -14.53
C ASN A 575 -56.86 37.93 -14.76
N PRO A 576 -56.67 38.84 -15.73
CA PRO A 576 -57.63 39.92 -16.01
C PRO A 576 -58.90 39.42 -16.74
N SER A 577 -58.97 38.15 -17.18
CA SER A 577 -60.11 37.62 -17.95
C SER A 577 -61.19 36.98 -17.06
N GLU A 578 -62.18 37.77 -16.64
CA GLU A 578 -63.47 37.27 -16.19
C GLU A 578 -64.38 36.95 -17.38
N PRO A 579 -65.01 35.76 -17.44
CA PRO A 579 -66.27 35.62 -18.17
C PRO A 579 -67.36 36.31 -17.35
N ALA A 580 -67.89 37.42 -17.84
CA ALA A 580 -68.93 38.18 -17.14
C ALA A 580 -70.20 37.33 -16.98
N SER A 581 -70.66 37.16 -15.73
CA SER A 581 -71.94 36.52 -15.44
C SER A 581 -73.08 37.55 -15.45
N ASP A 582 -73.68 37.78 -16.62
CA ASP A 582 -74.94 38.50 -16.73
C ASP A 582 -76.05 37.79 -15.93
N GLY A 583 -76.80 38.52 -15.09
CA GLY A 583 -77.84 37.87 -14.26
C GLY A 583 -78.48 38.75 -13.16
N CYS A 584 -79.17 39.83 -13.53
CA CYS A 584 -79.98 40.61 -12.58
C CYS A 584 -81.17 39.81 -12.03
N SER A 585 -81.52 39.99 -10.73
CA SER A 585 -82.84 40.53 -10.28
C SER A 585 -83.16 40.24 -8.79
N CYS A 586 -83.61 41.28 -8.06
CA CYS A 586 -84.62 41.35 -6.98
C CYS A 586 -84.80 40.21 -5.92
N SER A 587 -85.17 40.46 -4.65
CA SER A 587 -85.43 41.71 -3.91
C SER A 587 -85.79 41.46 -2.41
N GLN A 588 -85.50 42.44 -1.53
CA GLN A 588 -86.20 42.72 -0.24
C GLN A 588 -86.14 41.67 0.92
N ARG A 589 -86.23 42.02 2.23
CA ARG A 589 -85.97 43.27 2.99
C ARG A 589 -85.87 42.98 4.51
N SER A 590 -84.89 43.59 5.19
CA SER A 590 -84.80 43.91 6.65
C SER A 590 -85.41 42.99 7.75
N SER A 591 -84.57 42.59 8.72
CA SER A 591 -84.66 43.07 10.13
C SER A 591 -83.38 42.80 10.94
N ARG A 592 -83.32 43.31 12.18
CA ARG A 592 -82.19 43.31 13.17
C ARG A 592 -82.85 43.51 14.57
N PRO A 593 -82.17 43.35 15.73
CA PRO A 593 -80.79 42.92 16.00
C PRO A 593 -80.61 41.95 17.22
N ALA A 594 -79.36 41.84 17.71
CA ALA A 594 -78.89 41.55 19.08
C ALA A 594 -78.69 40.07 19.52
N GLY A 595 -77.61 39.84 20.30
CA GLY A 595 -77.33 38.57 20.99
C GLY A 595 -75.86 38.08 20.98
N LEU A 596 -75.01 38.66 21.82
CA LEU A 596 -73.77 38.05 22.36
C LEU A 596 -73.91 38.03 23.91
N PRO A 597 -73.10 37.30 24.73
CA PRO A 597 -72.01 36.37 24.37
C PRO A 597 -71.93 35.03 25.18
N TRP A 598 -71.18 34.05 24.64
CA TRP A 598 -70.17 33.19 25.32
C TRP A 598 -70.51 32.08 26.36
N LEU A 599 -69.56 31.11 26.41
CA LEU A 599 -68.99 30.34 27.55
C LEU A 599 -69.40 28.89 27.90
N LEU A 600 -68.35 28.11 28.25
CA LEU A 600 -68.25 26.79 28.93
C LEU A 600 -68.71 25.53 28.14
N ALA A 601 -67.88 24.55 27.72
CA ALA A 601 -66.79 23.75 28.36
C ALA A 601 -67.33 22.40 28.98
N PRO A 602 -66.50 21.41 29.41
CA PRO A 602 -66.55 20.07 28.81
C PRO A 602 -66.81 18.89 29.79
N LEU A 603 -66.78 17.64 29.31
CA LEU A 603 -66.86 16.42 30.14
C LEU A 603 -65.90 15.30 29.66
N LEU A 604 -65.59 14.35 30.56
CA LEU A 604 -64.41 13.46 30.52
C LEU A 604 -64.71 11.97 30.77
N PHE A 605 -63.89 11.09 30.16
CA PHE A 605 -63.50 9.72 30.59
C PHE A 605 -64.64 8.64 30.50
N PHE A 606 -64.41 7.32 30.42
CA PHE A 606 -63.45 6.40 31.07
C PHE A 606 -63.05 5.16 30.19
N VAL A 607 -62.11 4.22 30.50
CA VAL A 607 -60.74 4.21 31.12
C VAL A 607 -60.34 2.79 31.67
N LEU A 608 -59.08 2.32 31.44
CA LEU A 608 -58.34 1.12 32.03
C LEU A 608 -58.48 -0.31 31.40
N ARG A 609 -57.51 -1.27 31.45
CA ARG A 609 -56.02 -1.31 31.74
C ARG A 609 -55.41 -2.75 31.60
N ARG A 610 -54.06 -2.84 31.49
CA ARG A 610 -53.08 -3.94 31.85
C ARG A 610 -52.51 -4.71 30.63
N ARG A 611 -51.30 -5.34 30.60
CA ARG A 611 -49.96 -5.38 31.31
C ARG A 611 -49.11 -6.44 30.52
N LEU A 612 -47.77 -6.60 30.48
CA LEU A 612 -46.47 -5.93 30.84
C LEU A 612 -45.40 -6.55 29.86
N ILE A 613 -44.23 -5.97 29.53
CA ILE A 613 -42.93 -5.87 30.27
C ILE A 613 -42.41 -7.23 30.84
N PRO A 614 -41.14 -7.65 30.63
CA PRO A 614 -39.99 -6.95 30.04
C PRO A 614 -40.16 -6.50 28.59
#